data_AF-A0A7C4SU03-F1
#
_entry.id   AF-A0A7C4SU03-F1
#
_cell.length_a   1.000
_cell.length_b   1.000
_cell.length_c   1.000
_cell.angle_alpha   90.00
_cell.angle_beta   90.00
_cell.angle_gamma   90.00
#
_symmetry.space_group_name_H-M   'P 1'
#
loop_
_entity.id
_entity.type
_entity.pdbx_description
1 polymer ?
#
loop_
_entity_poly.entity_id
_entity_poly.type
_entity_poly.pdbx_seq_one_letter_code
_entity_poly.pdbx_strand_id
1 'polypeptide(L)'
;MAILHLPVGKMALQGYLDVRPRDQEFFGAALGGDREIELVFGDNEAVLVRLRQAQDRLRLVYTGAEGEPFRRWLRSVFRGHRPRGPRGVLVFQALSADRYQVRAESLRQAQVEELFISERVYLVGARPLSLLNPAVAELDGKLSRIAVPPPSPAAVIRQRIIEELVQAGWIRGQSVGGGLLLEAGLRRSGAELHLVLEPPDLYLALLRLGAGFTHRQIDLGLVLVADGPLAQKYRSKTSLPPSSLERAQRDAEALPFLIHWPICLFGLSLRRRLKRGL
;
A
#
# COMPACT_ATOMS: atom_id res chain seq x y z
N MET A 1 20.87 6.34 -4.52
CA MET A 1 21.38 4.96 -4.54
C MET A 1 20.20 4.02 -4.75
N ALA A 2 20.21 3.20 -5.80
CA ALA A 2 19.12 2.27 -6.08
C ALA A 2 19.15 1.09 -5.10
N ILE A 3 17.97 0.63 -4.66
CA ILE A 3 17.82 -0.52 -3.76
C ILE A 3 16.78 -1.47 -4.35
N LEU A 4 17.14 -2.76 -4.48
CA LEU A 4 16.25 -3.79 -4.99
C LEU A 4 15.89 -4.80 -3.88
N HIS A 5 14.62 -5.20 -3.86
CA HIS A 5 14.08 -6.17 -2.90
C HIS A 5 13.63 -7.45 -3.63
N LEU A 6 14.34 -8.57 -3.42
CA LEU A 6 14.01 -9.86 -4.04
C LEU A 6 13.52 -10.88 -3.00
N PRO A 7 12.33 -11.49 -3.18
CA PRO A 7 11.80 -12.47 -2.24
C PRO A 7 12.60 -13.78 -2.26
N VAL A 8 12.81 -14.35 -1.08
CA VAL A 8 13.56 -15.61 -0.93
C VAL A 8 12.62 -16.80 -0.88
N GLY A 9 12.62 -17.60 -1.95
CA GLY A 9 11.89 -18.86 -2.05
C GLY A 9 12.75 -20.10 -1.78
N LYS A 10 12.20 -21.30 -2.02
CA LYS A 10 12.94 -22.58 -1.91
C LYS A 10 14.15 -22.62 -2.85
N MET A 11 14.01 -22.12 -4.08
CA MET A 11 15.07 -22.11 -5.08
C MET A 11 16.28 -21.25 -4.66
N ALA A 12 16.03 -20.13 -3.98
CA ALA A 12 17.09 -19.26 -3.48
C ALA A 12 17.99 -19.99 -2.47
N LEU A 13 17.43 -20.89 -1.65
CA LEU A 13 18.21 -21.71 -0.72
C LEU A 13 18.99 -22.85 -1.41
N GLN A 14 18.64 -23.15 -2.66
CA GLN A 14 19.27 -24.20 -3.47
C GLN A 14 20.33 -23.65 -4.46
N GLY A 15 20.50 -22.33 -4.55
CA GLY A 15 21.51 -21.71 -5.42
C GLY A 15 20.97 -20.86 -6.56
N TYR A 16 19.66 -20.60 -6.60
CA TYR A 16 19.02 -19.90 -7.72
C TYR A 16 18.06 -18.81 -7.24
N LEU A 17 18.29 -17.56 -7.65
CA LEU A 17 17.41 -16.44 -7.36
C LEU A 17 16.91 -15.80 -8.65
N ASP A 18 15.61 -15.94 -8.91
CA ASP A 18 14.97 -15.34 -10.09
C ASP A 18 14.77 -13.83 -9.89
N VAL A 19 15.15 -13.05 -10.90
CA VAL A 19 14.92 -11.61 -11.00
C VAL A 19 13.74 -11.38 -11.94
N ARG A 20 12.79 -10.54 -11.52
CA ARG A 20 11.59 -10.26 -12.33
C ARG A 20 11.96 -9.37 -13.51
N PRO A 21 11.23 -9.43 -14.63
CA PRO A 21 11.50 -8.61 -15.83
C PRO A 21 11.73 -7.13 -15.55
N ARG A 22 10.84 -6.50 -14.77
CA ARG A 22 10.94 -5.08 -14.39
C ARG A 22 12.14 -4.73 -13.50
N ASP A 23 12.72 -5.72 -12.81
CA ASP A 23 13.82 -5.54 -11.86
C ASP A 23 15.17 -5.86 -12.53
N GLN A 24 15.19 -6.27 -13.80
CA GLN A 24 16.41 -6.70 -14.51
C GLN A 24 17.38 -5.54 -14.74
N GLU A 25 16.86 -4.35 -15.07
CA GLU A 25 17.68 -3.15 -15.31
C GLU A 25 18.55 -2.76 -14.10
N PHE A 26 18.15 -3.14 -12.89
CA PHE A 26 18.94 -2.90 -11.68
C PHE A 26 20.34 -3.54 -11.74
N PHE A 27 20.47 -4.69 -12.40
CA PHE A 27 21.75 -5.38 -12.58
C PHE A 27 22.48 -4.93 -13.86
N GLY A 28 21.96 -3.91 -14.56
CA GLY A 28 22.39 -3.47 -15.88
C GLY A 28 21.84 -4.35 -17.01
N ALA A 29 21.99 -3.89 -18.26
CA ALA A 29 21.64 -4.69 -19.43
C ALA A 29 22.52 -5.94 -19.47
N ALA A 30 21.92 -7.13 -19.35
CA ALA A 30 22.61 -8.37 -19.67
C ALA A 30 22.85 -8.39 -21.19
N LEU A 31 24.06 -8.01 -21.59
CA LEU A 31 24.51 -8.10 -22.98
C LEU A 31 24.73 -9.58 -23.32
N GLY A 32 23.65 -10.33 -23.53
CA GLY A 32 23.64 -11.69 -24.09
C GLY A 32 24.74 -12.62 -23.59
N GLY A 33 24.69 -13.05 -22.33
CA GLY A 33 25.64 -14.00 -21.78
C GLY A 33 25.56 -14.18 -20.26
N ASP A 34 26.34 -15.13 -19.73
CA ASP A 34 26.58 -15.25 -18.29
C ASP A 34 27.57 -14.15 -17.87
N ARG A 35 27.17 -13.30 -16.92
CA ARG A 35 28.04 -12.25 -16.33
C ARG A 35 28.29 -12.58 -14.87
N GLU A 36 29.53 -12.45 -14.41
CA GLU A 36 29.84 -12.62 -12.99
C GLU A 36 29.70 -11.31 -12.24
N ILE A 37 28.99 -11.35 -11.12
CA ILE A 37 28.85 -10.22 -10.20
C ILE A 37 29.28 -10.65 -8.80
N GLU A 38 29.82 -9.72 -8.02
CA GLU A 38 30.21 -9.93 -6.64
C GLU A 38 29.08 -9.51 -5.70
N LEU A 39 28.68 -10.43 -4.82
CA LEU A 39 27.76 -10.14 -3.72
C LEU A 39 28.53 -10.09 -2.41
N VAL A 40 28.43 -8.96 -1.71
CA VAL A 40 28.95 -8.79 -0.35
C VAL A 40 27.81 -9.04 0.64
N PHE A 41 27.96 -9.97 1.57
CA PHE A 41 26.90 -10.43 2.49
C PHE A 41 27.43 -10.71 3.90
N GLY A 42 26.52 -10.88 4.87
CA GLY A 42 26.88 -11.17 6.26
C GLY A 42 27.82 -10.13 6.85
N ASP A 43 28.87 -10.60 7.52
CA ASP A 43 29.93 -9.78 8.12
C ASP A 43 31.02 -9.44 7.09
N ASN A 44 30.59 -8.89 5.94
CA ASN A 44 31.44 -8.46 4.82
C ASN A 44 32.15 -9.61 4.06
N GLU A 45 31.56 -10.80 4.04
CA GLU A 45 31.95 -11.89 3.16
C GLU A 45 31.57 -11.58 1.71
N ALA A 46 32.32 -12.11 0.73
CA ALA A 46 32.04 -11.91 -0.69
C ALA A 46 31.89 -13.24 -1.43
N VAL A 47 31.02 -13.28 -2.43
CA VAL A 47 30.85 -14.42 -3.33
C VAL A 47 30.66 -13.94 -4.76
N LEU A 48 31.29 -14.62 -5.71
CA LEU A 48 31.02 -14.44 -7.13
C LEU A 48 29.79 -15.28 -7.51
N VAL A 49 28.83 -14.64 -8.16
CA VAL A 49 27.62 -15.31 -8.63
C VAL A 49 27.42 -15.01 -10.12
N ARG A 50 26.89 -15.99 -10.84
CA ARG A 50 26.62 -15.84 -12.27
C ARG A 50 25.23 -15.29 -12.47
N LEU A 51 25.16 -14.12 -13.09
CA LEU A 51 23.96 -13.54 -13.60
C LEU A 51 23.69 -14.13 -14.99
N ARG A 52 22.72 -15.03 -15.07
CA ARG A 52 22.38 -15.78 -16.28
C ARG A 52 21.04 -15.33 -16.83
N GLN A 53 20.99 -15.01 -18.13
CA GLN A 53 19.76 -14.73 -18.84
C GLN A 53 19.30 -15.96 -19.62
N ALA A 54 18.07 -16.40 -19.39
CA ALA A 54 17.46 -17.51 -20.13
C ALA A 54 15.98 -17.18 -20.41
N GLN A 55 15.58 -17.17 -21.69
CA GLN A 55 14.19 -17.00 -22.13
C GLN A 55 13.46 -15.87 -21.38
N ASP A 56 14.01 -14.65 -21.45
CA ASP A 56 13.53 -13.41 -20.80
C ASP A 56 13.57 -13.37 -19.27
N ARG A 57 14.21 -14.34 -18.63
CA ARG A 57 14.38 -14.37 -17.18
C ARG A 57 15.86 -14.24 -16.83
N LEU A 58 16.15 -13.22 -16.03
CA LEU A 58 17.44 -13.04 -15.40
C LEU A 58 17.46 -13.81 -14.07
N ARG A 59 18.52 -14.57 -13.82
CA ARG A 59 18.67 -15.40 -12.62
C ARG A 59 20.08 -15.28 -12.07
N LEU A 60 20.21 -15.10 -10.76
CA LEU A 60 21.48 -15.25 -10.07
C LEU A 60 21.68 -16.72 -9.74
N VAL A 61 22.81 -17.26 -10.18
CA VAL A 61 23.23 -18.65 -10.01
C VAL A 61 24.48 -18.67 -9.14
N TYR A 62 24.38 -19.31 -7.99
CA TYR A 62 25.43 -19.47 -6.99
C TYR A 62 25.46 -20.91 -6.50
N THR A 63 25.51 -21.85 -7.44
CA THR A 63 25.63 -23.29 -7.22
C THR A 63 27.10 -23.71 -7.03
N GLY A 64 27.37 -24.96 -6.68
CA GLY A 64 28.75 -25.47 -6.53
C GLY A 64 29.43 -25.01 -5.23
N ALA A 65 30.72 -25.31 -5.09
CA ALA A 65 31.50 -25.06 -3.88
C ALA A 65 31.63 -23.56 -3.57
N GLU A 66 31.88 -22.74 -4.59
CA GLU A 66 32.07 -21.28 -4.47
C GLU A 66 30.83 -20.57 -3.92
N GLY A 67 29.63 -21.03 -4.27
CA GLY A 67 28.38 -20.47 -3.76
C GLY A 67 27.91 -21.03 -2.40
N GLU A 68 28.58 -22.05 -1.83
CA GLU A 68 28.14 -22.67 -0.58
C GLU A 68 28.17 -21.72 0.64
N PRO A 69 29.16 -20.84 0.82
CA PRO A 69 29.15 -19.85 1.91
C PRO A 69 27.87 -19.01 1.89
N PHE A 70 27.50 -18.49 0.72
CA PHE A 70 26.28 -17.70 0.56
C PHE A 70 25.01 -18.52 0.80
N ARG A 71 24.93 -19.77 0.29
CA ARG A 71 23.79 -20.66 0.59
C ARG A 71 23.68 -20.97 2.07
N ARG A 72 24.80 -21.19 2.76
CA ARG A 72 24.84 -21.43 4.21
C ARG A 72 24.34 -20.21 4.98
N TRP A 73 24.78 -19.02 4.59
CA TRP A 73 24.28 -17.76 5.15
C TRP A 73 22.77 -17.58 4.91
N LEU A 74 22.27 -17.82 3.69
CA LEU A 74 20.83 -17.76 3.41
C LEU A 74 20.03 -18.73 4.28
N ARG A 75 20.50 -19.96 4.46
CA ARG A 75 19.86 -20.95 5.34
C ARG A 75 19.93 -20.55 6.82
N SER A 76 20.99 -19.87 7.25
CA SER A 76 21.16 -19.42 8.62
C SER A 76 20.28 -18.22 8.96
N VAL A 77 20.05 -17.30 8.01
CA VAL A 77 19.19 -16.13 8.22
C VAL A 77 17.70 -16.46 8.02
N PHE A 78 17.35 -17.25 7.00
CA PHE A 78 15.96 -17.61 6.71
C PHE A 78 15.53 -18.93 7.38
N ARG A 79 15.91 -19.09 8.66
CA ARG A 79 15.52 -20.24 9.50
C ARG A 79 14.00 -20.31 9.65
N GLY A 80 13.46 -21.52 9.49
CA GLY A 80 12.02 -21.79 9.61
C GLY A 80 11.42 -22.33 8.32
N HIS A 81 10.83 -23.52 8.40
CA HIS A 81 10.17 -24.15 7.27
C HIS A 81 8.76 -23.58 7.10
N ARG A 82 8.55 -22.72 6.10
CA ARG A 82 7.21 -22.49 5.57
C ARG A 82 7.02 -23.38 4.34
N PRO A 83 5.99 -24.24 4.31
CA PRO A 83 5.74 -25.12 3.17
C PRO A 83 5.35 -24.35 1.90
N ARG A 84 4.80 -23.13 2.03
CA ARG A 84 4.43 -22.26 0.91
C ARG A 84 4.81 -20.80 1.19
N GLY A 85 5.20 -20.09 0.13
CA GLY A 85 5.48 -18.65 0.14
C GLY A 85 6.95 -18.26 0.44
N PRO A 86 7.28 -16.96 0.33
CA PRO A 86 8.62 -16.44 0.59
C PRO A 86 8.98 -16.53 2.08
N ARG A 87 10.26 -16.71 2.37
CA ARG A 87 10.83 -16.79 3.73
C ARG A 87 11.28 -15.45 4.28
N GLY A 88 11.43 -14.46 3.39
CA GLY A 88 11.89 -13.12 3.66
C GLY A 88 12.30 -12.46 2.35
N VAL A 89 13.11 -11.42 2.43
CA VAL A 89 13.56 -10.64 1.26
C VAL A 89 15.05 -10.38 1.37
N LEU A 90 15.75 -10.46 0.25
CA LEU A 90 17.10 -9.95 0.09
C LEU A 90 17.03 -8.52 -0.42
N VAL A 91 17.75 -7.64 0.26
CA VAL A 91 17.91 -6.22 -0.08
C VAL A 91 19.27 -6.07 -0.75
N PHE A 92 19.25 -5.69 -2.01
CA PHE A 92 20.43 -5.43 -2.82
C PHE A 92 20.66 -3.92 -2.91
N GLN A 93 21.86 -3.47 -2.61
CA GLN A 93 22.32 -2.11 -2.78
C GLN A 93 23.54 -2.12 -3.71
N ALA A 94 23.47 -1.41 -4.82
CA ALA A 94 24.59 -1.31 -5.75
C ALA A 94 25.75 -0.53 -5.09
N LEU A 95 26.94 -1.16 -5.04
CA LEU A 95 28.20 -0.52 -4.64
C LEU A 95 28.98 -0.06 -5.87
N SER A 96 28.93 -0.85 -6.95
CA SER A 96 29.44 -0.52 -8.29
C SER A 96 28.63 -1.30 -9.35
N ALA A 97 29.04 -1.26 -10.63
CA ALA A 97 28.33 -1.92 -11.73
C ALA A 97 28.21 -3.46 -11.58
N ASP A 98 29.19 -4.08 -10.91
CA ASP A 98 29.32 -5.54 -10.74
C ASP A 98 29.36 -5.96 -9.28
N ARG A 99 29.21 -5.01 -8.34
CA ARG A 99 29.37 -5.26 -6.91
C ARG A 99 28.15 -4.79 -6.13
N TYR A 100 27.55 -5.69 -5.37
CA TYR A 100 26.32 -5.43 -4.64
C TYR A 100 26.44 -5.80 -3.18
N GLN A 101 26.06 -4.90 -2.29
CA GLN A 101 25.83 -5.23 -0.89
C GLN A 101 24.47 -5.93 -0.78
N VAL A 102 24.47 -7.09 -0.13
CA VAL A 102 23.27 -7.88 0.12
C VAL A 102 23.02 -7.94 1.62
N ARG A 103 21.79 -7.61 2.01
CA ARG A 103 21.29 -7.75 3.37
C ARG A 103 20.02 -8.57 3.36
N ALA A 104 19.74 -9.26 4.45
CA ALA A 104 18.53 -10.05 4.58
C ALA A 104 17.54 -9.35 5.51
N GLU A 105 16.30 -9.23 5.05
CA GLU A 105 15.17 -8.80 5.86
C GLU A 105 14.23 -9.97 6.12
N SER A 106 13.88 -10.19 7.38
CA SER A 106 12.81 -11.11 7.75
C SER A 106 11.48 -10.69 7.12
N LEU A 107 10.51 -11.61 6.99
CA LEU A 107 9.17 -11.26 6.50
C LEU A 107 8.53 -10.11 7.29
N ARG A 108 8.79 -10.00 8.60
CA ARG A 108 8.23 -8.90 9.40
C ARG A 108 8.84 -7.56 9.02
N GLN A 109 10.15 -7.51 8.78
CA GLN A 109 10.86 -6.29 8.36
C GLN A 109 10.53 -5.90 6.92
N ALA A 110 10.37 -6.91 6.06
CA ALA A 110 10.06 -6.73 4.65
C ALA A 110 8.56 -6.54 4.37
N GLN A 111 7.67 -6.69 5.36
CA GLN A 111 6.24 -6.45 5.14
C GLN A 111 5.93 -4.95 5.24
N VAL A 112 5.24 -4.45 4.22
CA VAL A 112 4.63 -3.13 4.18
C VAL A 112 3.13 -3.33 4.19
N GLU A 113 2.43 -2.49 4.95
CA GLU A 113 0.97 -2.41 4.87
C GLU A 113 0.63 -1.37 3.80
N GLU A 114 -0.20 -1.74 2.83
CA GLU A 114 -0.74 -0.83 1.81
C GLU A 114 -2.21 -0.59 2.09
N LEU A 115 -2.66 0.65 1.88
CA LEU A 115 -4.08 0.98 1.88
C LEU A 115 -4.75 0.47 0.60
N PHE A 116 -6.00 0.02 0.70
CA PHE A 116 -6.80 -0.31 -0.49
C PHE A 116 -8.29 -0.18 -0.16
N ILE A 117 -9.11 -0.05 -1.19
CA ILE A 117 -10.57 -0.08 -1.04
C ILE A 117 -11.01 -1.55 -1.01
N SER A 118 -11.51 -2.01 0.15
CA SER A 118 -12.02 -3.38 0.33
C SER A 118 -13.39 -3.57 -0.31
N GLU A 119 -14.28 -2.59 -0.10
CA GLU A 119 -15.68 -2.69 -0.49
C GLU A 119 -16.29 -1.30 -0.77
N ARG A 120 -17.42 -1.27 -1.48
CA ARG A 120 -18.14 -0.06 -1.87
C ARG A 120 -19.63 -0.23 -1.59
N VAL A 121 -20.24 0.75 -0.94
CA VAL A 121 -21.69 0.84 -0.73
C VAL A 121 -22.18 2.12 -1.39
N TYR A 122 -23.23 2.00 -2.20
CA TYR A 122 -23.82 3.13 -2.93
C TYR A 122 -25.16 3.51 -2.30
N LEU A 123 -25.27 4.75 -1.85
CA LEU A 123 -26.49 5.32 -1.31
C LEU A 123 -27.13 6.23 -2.34
N VAL A 124 -28.46 6.23 -2.42
CA VAL A 124 -29.31 7.18 -3.18
C VAL A 124 -28.75 7.54 -4.56
N GLY A 125 -28.82 6.61 -5.52
CA GLY A 125 -28.43 6.90 -6.91
C GLY A 125 -26.95 7.21 -7.14
N ALA A 126 -26.07 7.06 -6.13
CA ALA A 126 -24.64 7.32 -6.27
C ALA A 126 -23.92 6.39 -7.25
N ARG A 127 -24.45 5.18 -7.52
CA ARG A 127 -23.77 4.18 -8.35
C ARG A 127 -23.39 4.68 -9.75
N PRO A 128 -24.32 5.17 -10.59
CA PRO A 128 -23.97 5.69 -11.92
C PRO A 128 -22.98 6.87 -11.84
N LEU A 129 -23.17 7.79 -10.89
CA LEU A 129 -22.27 8.94 -10.72
C LEU A 129 -20.86 8.51 -10.33
N SER A 130 -20.74 7.57 -9.38
CA SER A 130 -19.48 7.04 -8.88
C SER A 130 -18.69 6.28 -9.93
N LEU A 131 -19.36 5.48 -10.78
CA LEU A 131 -18.69 4.72 -11.84
C LEU A 131 -18.16 5.60 -12.98
N LEU A 132 -18.83 6.72 -13.25
CA LEU A 132 -18.45 7.64 -14.32
C LEU A 132 -17.53 8.77 -13.83
N ASN A 133 -17.37 8.95 -12.52
CA ASN A 133 -16.55 10.02 -11.98
C ASN A 133 -15.05 9.68 -12.07
N PRO A 134 -14.23 10.48 -12.79
CA PRO A 134 -12.81 10.19 -12.97
C PRO A 134 -12.02 10.21 -11.66
N ALA A 135 -12.43 11.03 -10.68
CA ALA A 135 -11.78 11.08 -9.37
C ALA A 135 -11.97 9.78 -8.58
N VAL A 136 -13.12 9.10 -8.75
CA VAL A 136 -13.40 7.81 -8.12
C VAL A 136 -12.65 6.67 -8.82
N ALA A 137 -12.59 6.69 -10.15
CA ALA A 137 -11.94 5.65 -10.95
C ALA A 137 -10.45 5.48 -10.58
N GLU A 138 -9.76 6.58 -10.28
CA GLU A 138 -8.34 6.57 -9.90
C GLU A 138 -8.09 6.27 -8.41
N LEU A 139 -9.11 6.40 -7.56
CA LEU A 139 -8.95 6.48 -6.11
C LEU A 139 -8.24 5.27 -5.50
N ASP A 140 -8.67 4.04 -5.84
CA ASP A 140 -8.04 2.81 -5.31
C ASP A 140 -6.57 2.68 -5.75
N GLY A 141 -6.27 3.07 -6.99
CA GLY A 141 -4.91 3.07 -7.53
C GLY A 141 -3.99 4.06 -6.83
N LYS A 142 -4.51 5.19 -6.36
CA LYS A 142 -3.76 6.18 -5.56
C LYS A 142 -3.56 5.69 -4.13
N LEU A 143 -4.62 5.22 -3.48
CA LEU A 143 -4.55 4.69 -2.10
C LEU A 143 -3.60 3.49 -1.99
N SER A 144 -3.60 2.60 -3.00
CA SER A 144 -2.69 1.45 -3.09
C SER A 144 -1.19 1.78 -3.12
N ARG A 145 -0.81 3.04 -3.39
CA ARG A 145 0.59 3.50 -3.37
C ARG A 145 1.06 3.91 -1.98
N ILE A 146 0.13 4.15 -1.06
CA ILE A 146 0.44 4.62 0.27
C ILE A 146 0.93 3.44 1.12
N ALA A 147 2.25 3.41 1.34
CA ALA A 147 2.88 2.55 2.31
C ALA A 147 2.62 3.08 3.73
N VAL A 148 2.12 2.21 4.59
CA VAL A 148 1.83 2.48 6.00
C VAL A 148 2.89 1.80 6.87
N PRO A 149 3.86 2.54 7.43
CA PRO A 149 4.84 1.97 8.33
C PRO A 149 4.19 1.62 9.69
N PRO A 150 4.45 0.45 10.28
CA PRO A 150 4.04 0.16 11.64
C PRO A 150 5.06 0.69 12.66
N PRO A 151 4.65 1.31 13.78
CA PRO A 151 3.30 1.79 14.12
C PRO A 151 3.01 3.18 13.52
N SER A 152 1.80 3.38 12.96
CA SER A 152 1.34 4.70 12.46
C SER A 152 0.02 5.10 13.12
N PRO A 153 -0.02 6.22 13.89
CA PRO A 153 -1.26 6.79 14.40
C PRO A 153 -2.27 7.15 13.28
N ALA A 154 -3.57 7.18 13.60
CA ALA A 154 -4.62 7.51 12.64
C ALA A 154 -4.41 8.89 12.00
N ALA A 155 -3.99 9.88 12.80
CA ALA A 155 -3.65 11.23 12.31
C ALA A 155 -2.54 11.22 11.25
N VAL A 156 -1.51 10.39 11.43
CA VAL A 156 -0.40 10.26 10.48
C VAL A 156 -0.86 9.61 9.17
N ILE A 157 -1.71 8.58 9.24
CA ILE A 157 -2.29 7.98 8.03
C ILE A 157 -3.21 8.97 7.33
N ARG A 158 -4.09 9.67 8.06
CA ARG A 158 -4.98 10.70 7.51
C ARG A 158 -4.19 11.73 6.74
N GLN A 159 -3.13 12.27 7.33
CA GLN A 159 -2.28 13.27 6.69
C GLN A 159 -1.60 12.73 5.42
N ARG A 160 -1.07 11.49 5.44
CA ARG A 160 -0.49 10.85 4.25
C ARG A 160 -1.50 10.64 3.12
N ILE A 161 -2.73 10.23 3.45
CA ILE A 161 -3.81 10.09 2.46
C ILE A 161 -4.11 11.45 1.85
N ILE A 162 -4.24 12.49 2.68
CA ILE A 162 -4.50 13.85 2.20
C ILE A 162 -3.38 14.31 1.26
N GLU A 163 -2.12 14.12 1.62
CA GLU A 163 -0.96 14.51 0.80
C GLU A 163 -0.97 13.79 -0.55
N GLU A 164 -1.17 12.47 -0.58
CA GLU A 164 -1.21 11.69 -1.82
C GLU A 164 -2.39 12.11 -2.71
N LEU A 165 -3.57 12.37 -2.13
CA LEU A 165 -4.74 12.82 -2.87
C LEU A 165 -4.53 14.24 -3.40
N VAL A 166 -3.93 15.14 -2.63
CA VAL A 166 -3.59 16.49 -3.10
C VAL A 166 -2.62 16.45 -4.28
N GLN A 167 -1.59 15.60 -4.21
CA GLN A 167 -0.69 15.35 -5.35
C GLN A 167 -1.42 14.75 -6.56
N ALA A 168 -2.51 14.01 -6.33
CA ALA A 168 -3.40 13.51 -7.37
C ALA A 168 -4.45 14.53 -7.84
N GLY A 169 -4.28 15.82 -7.52
CA GLY A 169 -5.15 16.91 -7.99
C GLY A 169 -6.44 17.10 -7.21
N TRP A 170 -6.56 16.50 -6.01
CA TRP A 170 -7.63 16.85 -5.08
C TRP A 170 -7.32 18.16 -4.38
N ILE A 171 -8.33 19.00 -4.17
CA ILE A 171 -8.17 20.32 -3.56
C ILE A 171 -8.88 20.31 -2.21
N ARG A 172 -8.25 20.88 -1.17
CA ARG A 172 -8.95 21.05 0.12
C ARG A 172 -10.12 22.00 -0.08
N GLY A 173 -11.33 21.55 0.27
CA GLY A 173 -12.51 22.39 0.25
C GLY A 173 -12.38 23.56 1.23
N GLN A 174 -13.26 24.54 1.09
CA GLN A 174 -13.42 25.55 2.13
C GLN A 174 -14.28 24.97 3.26
N SER A 175 -13.98 25.32 4.50
CA SER A 175 -14.89 25.08 5.60
C SER A 175 -16.19 25.84 5.32
N VAL A 176 -17.33 25.17 5.47
CA VAL A 176 -18.64 25.83 5.33
C VAL A 176 -19.09 26.21 6.73
N GLY A 177 -19.17 27.52 6.97
CA GLY A 177 -19.45 28.10 8.27
C GLY A 177 -20.71 28.95 8.24
N GLY A 178 -21.77 28.43 8.85
CA GLY A 178 -22.92 29.18 9.37
C GLY A 178 -23.00 29.05 10.90
N GLY A 179 -21.84 29.11 11.58
CA GLY A 179 -21.71 28.87 13.04
C GLY A 179 -21.26 27.45 13.43
N LEU A 180 -21.43 26.46 12.56
CA LEU A 180 -20.86 25.11 12.73
C LEU A 180 -19.52 25.04 12.00
N LEU A 181 -18.42 24.92 12.74
CA LEU A 181 -17.09 24.70 12.15
C LEU A 181 -16.97 23.25 11.70
N LEU A 182 -17.47 22.96 10.50
CA LEU A 182 -17.32 21.65 9.87
C LEU A 182 -16.00 21.60 9.09
N GLU A 183 -15.17 20.59 9.37
CA GLU A 183 -13.93 20.37 8.63
C GLU A 183 -14.21 20.19 7.13
N ALA A 184 -13.33 20.73 6.30
CA ALA A 184 -13.48 20.65 4.87
C ALA A 184 -13.00 19.30 4.33
N GLY A 185 -13.79 18.70 3.44
CA GLY A 185 -13.37 17.52 2.67
C GLY A 185 -12.38 17.86 1.56
N LEU A 186 -11.97 16.84 0.82
CA LEU A 186 -11.17 16.96 -0.40
C LEU A 186 -12.11 16.96 -1.62
N ARG A 187 -11.91 17.88 -2.57
CA ARG A 187 -12.75 18.02 -3.76
C ARG A 187 -12.00 17.74 -5.05
N ARG A 188 -12.66 17.06 -5.98
CA ARG A 188 -12.21 16.87 -7.37
C ARG A 188 -13.38 16.47 -8.26
N SER A 189 -13.51 17.09 -9.43
CA SER A 189 -14.50 16.72 -10.46
C SER A 189 -15.94 16.58 -9.93
N GLY A 190 -16.41 17.58 -9.18
CA GLY A 190 -17.75 17.58 -8.58
C GLY A 190 -17.94 16.63 -7.39
N ALA A 191 -16.94 15.81 -7.05
CA ALA A 191 -16.99 14.94 -5.87
C ALA A 191 -16.32 15.59 -4.65
N GLU A 192 -16.86 15.34 -3.47
CA GLU A 192 -16.22 15.69 -2.18
C GLU A 192 -16.02 14.44 -1.32
N LEU A 193 -14.80 14.28 -0.82
CA LEU A 193 -14.32 13.11 -0.09
C LEU A 193 -13.99 13.47 1.36
N HIS A 194 -14.50 12.64 2.27
CA HIS A 194 -14.25 12.70 3.71
C HIS A 194 -13.57 11.42 4.20
N LEU A 195 -12.63 11.58 5.13
CA LEU A 195 -11.91 10.48 5.77
C LEU A 195 -12.48 10.24 7.17
N VAL A 196 -13.06 9.06 7.39
CA VAL A 196 -13.69 8.64 8.65
C VAL A 196 -12.89 7.45 9.20
N LEU A 197 -11.80 7.77 9.90
CA LEU A 197 -10.97 6.74 10.52
C LEU A 197 -11.52 6.32 11.89
N GLU A 198 -12.29 7.18 12.54
CA GLU A 198 -12.92 6.96 13.84
C GLU A 198 -14.45 7.13 13.76
N PRO A 199 -15.24 6.42 14.58
CA PRO A 199 -16.70 6.46 14.46
C PRO A 199 -17.34 7.85 14.59
N PRO A 200 -16.90 8.75 15.49
CA PRO A 200 -17.51 10.08 15.64
C PRO A 200 -17.43 10.95 14.39
N ASP A 201 -16.41 10.74 13.54
CA ASP A 201 -16.18 11.55 12.35
C ASP A 201 -17.27 11.35 11.27
N LEU A 202 -18.01 10.24 11.32
CA LEU A 202 -19.00 9.90 10.30
C LEU A 202 -20.11 10.95 10.22
N TYR A 203 -20.68 11.32 11.37
CA TYR A 203 -21.80 12.26 11.42
C TYR A 203 -21.39 13.65 10.92
N LEU A 204 -20.18 14.10 11.30
CA LEU A 204 -19.63 15.37 10.82
C LEU A 204 -19.41 15.36 9.31
N ALA A 205 -18.89 14.25 8.77
CA ALA A 205 -18.72 14.08 7.33
C ALA A 205 -20.05 14.11 6.58
N LEU A 206 -21.07 13.39 7.07
CA LEU A 206 -22.40 13.36 6.45
C LEU A 206 -23.07 14.75 6.47
N LEU A 207 -23.00 15.47 7.59
CA LEU A 207 -23.51 16.84 7.71
C LEU A 207 -22.81 17.78 6.71
N ARG A 208 -21.48 17.65 6.57
CA ARG A 208 -20.70 18.49 5.66
C ARG A 208 -21.04 18.23 4.20
N LEU A 209 -21.18 16.96 3.82
CA LEU A 209 -21.64 16.57 2.49
C LEU A 209 -23.02 17.17 2.22
N GLY A 210 -23.91 17.11 3.20
CA GLY A 210 -25.24 17.67 3.05
C GLY A 210 -25.31 19.17 2.80
N ALA A 211 -24.50 19.93 3.52
CA ALA A 211 -24.31 21.35 3.23
C ALA A 211 -23.77 21.55 1.80
N GLY A 212 -22.80 20.73 1.37
CA GLY A 212 -22.25 20.75 0.03
C GLY A 212 -23.31 20.56 -1.06
N PHE A 213 -24.19 19.57 -0.91
CA PHE A 213 -25.29 19.31 -1.85
C PHE A 213 -26.32 20.44 -1.86
N THR A 214 -26.73 20.91 -0.68
CA THR A 214 -27.72 22.00 -0.54
C THR A 214 -27.25 23.28 -1.24
N HIS A 215 -25.95 23.58 -1.13
CA HIS A 215 -25.32 24.72 -1.79
C HIS A 215 -24.88 24.44 -3.23
N ARG A 216 -25.22 23.27 -3.81
CA ARG A 216 -24.84 22.85 -5.17
C ARG A 216 -23.34 22.94 -5.45
N GLN A 217 -22.53 22.66 -4.43
CA GLN A 217 -21.07 22.69 -4.54
C GLN A 217 -20.49 21.34 -4.97
N ILE A 218 -21.27 20.27 -4.83
CA ILE A 218 -20.89 18.90 -5.12
C ILE A 218 -22.06 18.16 -5.76
N ASP A 219 -21.72 17.20 -6.61
CA ASP A 219 -22.64 16.29 -7.29
C ASP A 219 -22.55 14.87 -6.71
N LEU A 220 -21.49 14.57 -5.95
CA LEU A 220 -21.21 13.25 -5.38
C LEU A 220 -20.48 13.37 -4.05
N GLY A 221 -20.98 12.70 -3.02
CA GLY A 221 -20.34 12.59 -1.72
C GLY A 221 -19.59 11.27 -1.60
N LEU A 222 -18.37 11.29 -1.10
CA LEU A 222 -17.53 10.12 -0.90
C LEU A 222 -17.10 10.05 0.56
N VAL A 223 -17.18 8.88 1.18
CA VAL A 223 -16.72 8.66 2.55
C VAL A 223 -15.81 7.45 2.59
N LEU A 224 -14.54 7.64 2.94
CA LEU A 224 -13.61 6.54 3.20
C LEU A 224 -13.66 6.20 4.68
N VAL A 225 -14.21 5.03 5.00
CA VAL A 225 -14.40 4.53 6.37
C VAL A 225 -13.32 3.50 6.67
N ALA A 226 -12.62 3.62 7.80
CA ALA A 226 -11.70 2.57 8.23
C ALA A 226 -12.44 1.23 8.41
N ASP A 227 -11.89 0.15 7.84
CA ASP A 227 -12.53 -1.15 7.80
C ASP A 227 -11.55 -2.33 7.96
N GLY A 228 -12.06 -3.48 8.42
CA GLY A 228 -11.27 -4.70 8.61
C GLY A 228 -9.99 -4.49 9.44
N PRO A 229 -8.81 -4.95 8.97
CA PRO A 229 -7.53 -4.74 9.65
C PRO A 229 -7.19 -3.28 10.01
N LEU A 230 -7.61 -2.28 9.21
CA LEU A 230 -7.36 -0.87 9.53
C LEU A 230 -8.17 -0.43 10.74
N ALA A 231 -9.46 -0.77 10.77
CA ALA A 231 -10.35 -0.50 11.87
C ALA A 231 -9.89 -1.17 13.17
N GLN A 232 -9.41 -2.42 13.09
CA GLN A 232 -8.84 -3.13 14.24
C GLN A 232 -7.58 -2.44 14.78
N LYS A 233 -6.72 -1.93 13.88
CA LYS A 233 -5.51 -1.18 14.25
C LYS A 233 -5.83 0.10 15.00
N TYR A 234 -6.95 0.75 14.65
CA TYR A 234 -7.43 1.98 15.29
C TYR A 234 -8.58 1.79 16.26
N ARG A 235 -8.77 0.56 16.75
CA ARG A 235 -9.67 0.33 17.85
C ARG A 235 -9.18 1.16 19.04
N SER A 236 -9.86 2.27 19.28
CA SER A 236 -9.56 3.14 20.41
C SER A 236 -9.68 2.33 21.70
N LYS A 237 -9.00 2.76 22.76
CA LYS A 237 -9.20 2.20 24.12
C LYS A 237 -10.59 2.51 24.69
N THR A 238 -11.41 3.29 24.00
CA THR A 238 -12.79 3.56 24.43
C THR A 238 -13.65 2.32 24.20
N SER A 239 -14.78 2.23 24.93
CA SER A 239 -15.74 1.13 24.81
C SER A 239 -16.48 1.09 23.46
N LEU A 240 -16.25 2.07 22.58
CA LEU A 240 -16.92 2.15 21.30
C LEU A 240 -16.46 1.04 20.35
N PRO A 241 -17.39 0.44 19.57
CA PRO A 241 -17.01 -0.47 18.51
C PRO A 241 -16.10 0.25 17.49
N PRO A 242 -15.14 -0.45 16.87
CA PRO A 242 -14.34 0.13 15.81
C PRO A 242 -15.23 0.62 14.65
N SER A 243 -14.72 1.56 13.85
CA SER A 243 -15.34 1.92 12.57
C SER A 243 -15.45 0.69 11.69
N SER A 244 -16.52 0.57 10.91
CA SER A 244 -16.62 -0.42 9.83
C SER A 244 -17.54 0.11 8.75
N LEU A 245 -17.38 -0.39 7.53
CA LEU A 245 -18.26 0.00 6.42
C LEU A 245 -19.71 -0.38 6.72
N GLU A 246 -19.95 -1.58 7.23
CA GLU A 246 -21.28 -2.07 7.60
C GLU A 246 -21.94 -1.19 8.67
N ARG A 247 -21.19 -0.74 9.67
CA ARG A 247 -21.71 0.19 10.67
C ARG A 247 -22.01 1.54 10.04
N ALA A 248 -21.10 2.08 9.24
CA ALA A 248 -21.32 3.37 8.59
C ALA A 248 -22.54 3.34 7.66
N GLN A 249 -22.78 2.23 6.95
CA GLN A 249 -24.00 2.02 6.17
C GLN A 249 -25.25 2.03 7.05
N ARG A 250 -25.27 1.25 8.14
CA ARG A 250 -26.43 1.23 9.05
C ARG A 250 -26.72 2.58 9.70
N ASP A 251 -25.67 3.25 10.18
CA ASP A 251 -25.78 4.58 10.79
C ASP A 251 -26.26 5.61 9.75
N ALA A 252 -25.81 5.49 8.51
CA ALA A 252 -26.27 6.28 7.38
C ALA A 252 -27.76 6.05 7.07
N GLU A 253 -28.18 4.79 6.89
CA GLU A 253 -29.57 4.41 6.61
C GLU A 253 -30.53 4.79 7.73
N ALA A 254 -30.06 4.82 8.98
CA ALA A 254 -30.82 5.29 10.15
C ALA A 254 -31.05 6.82 10.15
N LEU A 255 -30.37 7.58 9.29
CA LEU A 255 -30.46 9.03 9.17
C LEU A 255 -31.05 9.45 7.80
N PRO A 256 -32.28 9.04 7.46
CA PRO A 256 -32.86 9.29 6.13
C PRO A 256 -32.99 10.78 5.79
N PHE A 257 -33.11 11.65 6.81
CA PHE A 257 -33.15 13.09 6.61
C PHE A 257 -31.80 13.68 6.15
N LEU A 258 -30.68 13.02 6.47
CA LEU A 258 -29.34 13.40 6.00
C LEU A 258 -28.94 12.70 4.70
N ILE A 259 -29.64 11.63 4.32
CA ILE A 259 -29.25 10.78 3.20
C ILE A 259 -30.35 10.71 2.16
N HIS A 260 -30.48 11.81 1.44
CA HIS A 260 -31.27 11.92 0.20
C HIS A 260 -30.40 12.37 -0.98
N TRP A 261 -29.07 12.35 -0.79
CA TRP A 261 -28.08 12.76 -1.78
C TRP A 261 -27.19 11.58 -2.20
N PRO A 262 -26.62 11.62 -3.41
CA PRO A 262 -25.77 10.55 -3.91
C PRO A 262 -24.46 10.46 -3.13
N ILE A 263 -24.40 9.52 -2.18
CA ILE A 263 -23.21 9.24 -1.36
C ILE A 263 -22.67 7.84 -1.65
N CYS A 264 -21.36 7.72 -1.80
CA CYS A 264 -20.65 6.46 -1.92
C CYS A 264 -19.78 6.25 -0.67
N LEU A 265 -20.02 5.17 0.06
CA LEU A 265 -19.17 4.75 1.17
C LEU A 265 -18.13 3.74 0.65
N PHE A 266 -16.90 3.89 1.13
CA PHE A 266 -15.78 3.02 0.79
C PHE A 266 -15.19 2.41 2.07
N GLY A 267 -15.05 1.09 2.10
CA GLY A 267 -14.26 0.41 3.12
C GLY A 267 -12.78 0.60 2.82
N LEU A 268 -12.06 1.30 3.68
CA LEU A 268 -10.62 1.51 3.59
C LEU A 268 -9.93 0.49 4.50
N SER A 269 -9.12 -0.39 3.91
CA SER A 269 -8.47 -1.46 4.66
C SER A 269 -6.97 -1.55 4.41
N LEU A 270 -6.30 -2.41 5.17
CA LEU A 270 -4.86 -2.68 5.05
C LEU A 270 -4.65 -4.07 4.48
N ARG A 271 -3.80 -4.17 3.46
CA ARG A 271 -3.25 -5.44 2.99
C ARG A 271 -1.76 -5.47 3.23
N ARG A 272 -1.24 -6.63 3.61
CA ARG A 272 0.20 -6.83 3.76
C ARG A 272 0.79 -7.21 2.41
N ARG A 273 1.80 -6.46 1.96
CA ARG A 273 2.66 -6.82 0.84
C ARG A 273 4.11 -6.84 1.29
N LEU A 274 4.96 -7.50 0.52
CA LEU A 274 6.40 -7.38 0.73
C LEU A 274 6.89 -6.10 0.06
N LYS A 275 7.83 -5.40 0.70
CA LYS A 275 8.64 -4.34 0.10
C LYS A 275 9.08 -4.85 -1.26
N ARG A 276 8.69 -4.10 -2.27
CA ARG A 276 9.20 -4.24 -3.63
C ARG A 276 10.09 -3.02 -3.83
N GLY A 277 11.25 -3.21 -4.45
CA GLY A 277 12.04 -2.07 -4.90
C GLY A 277 11.14 -1.14 -5.72
N LEU A 278 11.28 0.17 -5.48
CA LEU A 278 10.70 1.21 -6.31
C LEU A 278 11.25 1.08 -7.73
#